data_AF-A0AAV4SX18-F1
#
_entry.id   AF-A0AAV4SX18-F1
#
_cell.length_a   1.000
_cell.length_b   1.000
_cell.length_c   1.000
_cell.angle_alpha   90.00
_cell.angle_beta   90.00
_cell.angle_gamma   90.00
#
_symmetry.space_group_name_H-M   'P 1'
#
loop_
_entity.id
_entity.type
_entity.pdbx_description
1 polymer ?
#
loop_
_entity_poly.entity_id
_entity_poly.type
_entity_poly.pdbx_seq_one_letter_code
_entity_poly.pdbx_strand_id
1 'polypeptide(L)'
;MIAHEQHKLRSSELIPAQLKEHSVTIMYCSFTSITLVGHFFFATLPGYYCFVCCCMKQFFLHFVSKSKSLIVRQDYQSILEIYKEMNKTMIMMDNFLNLPIFISVVNILTSLFWYGYSFAFPPNADNVTGIFFAMGFLQYFVLLLITLIPAVSANQAAEMAREFVLSLPVWFPKQCNMIKVHVRRNFMHKTSLTLLEIYRINKSLLISAIGSLISYGILVGTLGRVQNINNEF
;
A
#
# COMPACT_ATOMS: atom_id res chain seq x y z
N MET A 1 -28.94 -0.98 -2.34
CA MET A 1 -29.61 -2.30 -2.41
C MET A 1 -30.02 -2.80 -1.03
N ILE A 2 -29.10 -2.88 -0.05
CA ILE A 2 -29.37 -3.34 1.33
C ILE A 2 -30.43 -2.48 2.04
N ALA A 3 -30.36 -1.13 1.95
CA ALA A 3 -31.35 -0.24 2.57
C ALA A 3 -32.78 -0.41 2.00
N HIS A 4 -32.90 -0.79 0.73
CA HIS A 4 -34.20 -0.99 0.07
C HIS A 4 -34.85 -2.32 0.49
N GLU A 5 -34.06 -3.39 0.68
CA GLU A 5 -34.57 -4.64 1.26
C GLU A 5 -34.91 -4.51 2.74
N GLN A 6 -34.14 -3.72 3.50
CA GLN A 6 -34.46 -3.42 4.89
C GLN A 6 -35.82 -2.74 5.05
N HIS A 7 -36.11 -1.75 4.20
CA HIS A 7 -37.41 -1.07 4.23
C HIS A 7 -38.57 -2.02 3.93
N LYS A 8 -38.40 -2.92 2.94
CA LYS A 8 -39.41 -3.90 2.53
C LYS A 8 -39.68 -4.97 3.59
N LEU A 9 -38.63 -5.42 4.29
CA LEU A 9 -38.78 -6.30 5.45
C LEU A 9 -39.44 -5.55 6.61
N ARG A 10 -39.08 -4.28 6.84
CA ARG A 10 -39.58 -3.44 7.93
C ARG A 10 -41.05 -3.02 7.75
N SER A 11 -41.61 -3.05 6.54
CA SER A 11 -43.01 -2.69 6.25
C SER A 11 -43.97 -3.87 6.15
N SER A 12 -43.50 -5.12 6.24
CA SER A 12 -44.39 -6.30 6.17
C SER A 12 -45.16 -6.48 7.49
N GLU A 13 -46.51 -6.45 7.41
CA GLU A 13 -47.44 -6.66 8.53
C GLU A 13 -47.59 -8.14 8.93
N LEU A 14 -47.12 -9.07 8.09
CA LEU A 14 -47.35 -10.51 8.27
C LEU A 14 -46.39 -11.19 9.26
N ILE A 15 -45.36 -10.48 9.75
CA ILE A 15 -44.26 -11.07 10.53
C ILE A 15 -44.25 -10.47 11.94
N PRO A 16 -44.26 -11.29 13.01
CA PRO A 16 -44.21 -10.81 14.38
C PRO A 16 -42.95 -9.97 14.62
N ALA A 17 -43.10 -8.84 15.33
CA ALA A 17 -42.06 -7.82 15.49
C ALA A 17 -40.71 -8.37 16.01
N GLN A 18 -40.74 -9.39 16.88
CA GLN A 18 -39.53 -10.05 17.39
C GLN A 18 -38.75 -10.81 16.31
N LEU A 19 -39.43 -11.45 15.35
CA LEU A 19 -38.77 -12.17 14.25
C LEU A 19 -38.06 -11.21 13.29
N LYS A 20 -38.64 -10.03 13.12
CA LYS A 20 -38.18 -8.95 12.24
C LYS A 20 -36.90 -8.31 12.77
N GLU A 21 -36.85 -8.07 14.08
CA GLU A 21 -35.66 -7.57 14.78
C GLU A 21 -34.53 -8.59 14.76
N HIS A 22 -34.83 -9.87 14.98
CA HIS A 22 -33.84 -10.95 14.82
C HIS A 22 -33.33 -11.09 13.38
N SER A 23 -34.19 -10.97 12.37
CA SER A 23 -33.79 -11.08 10.97
C SER A 23 -32.84 -9.94 10.56
N VAL A 24 -33.14 -8.71 10.99
CA VAL A 24 -32.27 -7.54 10.75
C VAL A 24 -30.94 -7.71 11.48
N THR A 25 -30.96 -8.20 12.73
CA THR A 25 -29.75 -8.46 13.52
C THR A 25 -28.88 -9.54 12.88
N ILE A 26 -29.46 -10.65 12.43
CA ILE A 26 -28.75 -11.74 11.74
C ILE A 26 -28.12 -11.23 10.44
N MET A 27 -28.83 -10.42 9.66
CA MET A 27 -28.30 -9.83 8.43
C MET A 27 -27.15 -8.85 8.71
N TYR A 28 -27.23 -8.08 9.80
CA TYR A 28 -26.15 -7.19 10.23
C TYR A 28 -24.93 -8.00 10.68
N CYS A 29 -25.13 -9.01 11.53
CA CYS A 29 -24.07 -9.91 12.01
C CYS A 29 -23.39 -10.67 10.87
N SER A 30 -24.15 -11.16 9.88
CA SER A 30 -23.58 -11.87 8.72
C SER A 30 -22.80 -10.94 7.82
N PHE A 31 -23.33 -9.73 7.55
CA PHE A 31 -22.62 -8.70 6.79
C PHE A 31 -21.32 -8.28 7.50
N THR A 32 -21.38 -7.99 8.81
CA THR A 32 -20.19 -7.63 9.59
C THR A 32 -19.17 -8.77 9.61
N SER A 33 -19.62 -10.02 9.71
CA SER A 33 -18.74 -11.19 9.71
C SER A 33 -18.06 -11.40 8.34
N ILE A 34 -18.79 -11.24 7.24
CA ILE A 34 -18.24 -11.33 5.89
C ILE A 34 -17.21 -10.21 5.65
N THR A 35 -17.52 -8.98 6.07
CA THR A 35 -16.54 -7.89 6.01
C THR A 35 -15.33 -8.18 6.88
N LEU A 36 -15.50 -8.69 8.11
CA LEU A 36 -14.41 -8.98 9.03
C LEU A 36 -13.47 -10.07 8.48
N VAL A 37 -14.03 -11.15 7.94
CA VAL A 37 -13.25 -12.21 7.28
C VAL A 37 -12.53 -11.65 6.07
N GLY A 38 -13.21 -10.87 5.23
CA GLY A 38 -12.59 -10.15 4.12
C GLY A 38 -11.42 -9.27 4.58
N HIS A 39 -11.59 -8.50 5.65
CA HIS A 39 -10.55 -7.65 6.24
C HIS A 39 -9.33 -8.45 6.69
N PHE A 40 -9.50 -9.62 7.30
CA PHE A 40 -8.37 -10.46 7.68
C PHE A 40 -7.57 -10.92 6.46
N PHE A 41 -8.25 -11.42 5.42
CA PHE A 41 -7.58 -11.80 4.18
C PHE A 41 -6.88 -10.61 3.51
N PHE A 42 -7.53 -9.44 3.47
CA PHE A 42 -6.95 -8.25 2.85
C PHE A 42 -5.88 -7.55 3.70
N ALA A 43 -5.82 -7.76 5.01
CA ALA A 43 -4.78 -7.19 5.88
C ALA A 43 -3.49 -8.03 5.91
N THR A 44 -3.59 -9.35 5.72
CA THR A 44 -2.41 -10.23 5.68
C THR A 44 -1.45 -9.91 4.54
N LEU A 45 -1.97 -9.51 3.38
CA LEU A 45 -1.18 -9.23 2.19
C LEU A 45 -0.30 -7.96 2.31
N PRO A 46 -0.84 -6.79 2.75
CA PRO A 46 -0.04 -5.64 3.17
C PRO A 46 1.02 -5.97 4.21
N GLY A 47 0.67 -6.79 5.21
CA GLY A 47 1.61 -7.22 6.25
C GLY A 47 2.77 -8.04 5.70
N TYR A 48 2.47 -9.04 4.86
CA TYR A 48 3.49 -9.83 4.17
C TYR A 48 4.36 -8.97 3.26
N TYR A 49 3.75 -8.07 2.49
CA TYR A 49 4.49 -7.16 1.62
C TYR A 49 5.40 -6.21 2.39
N CYS A 50 4.93 -5.66 3.50
CA CYS A 50 5.74 -4.84 4.41
C CYS A 50 6.96 -5.63 4.89
N PHE A 51 6.77 -6.88 5.31
CA PHE A 51 7.85 -7.76 5.74
C PHE A 51 8.88 -7.96 4.61
N VAL A 52 8.44 -8.34 3.41
CA VAL A 52 9.31 -8.53 2.24
C VAL A 52 10.08 -7.25 1.92
N CYS A 53 9.43 -6.09 1.90
CA CYS A 53 10.08 -4.80 1.68
C CYS A 53 11.13 -4.49 2.74
N CYS A 54 10.83 -4.74 4.01
CA CYS A 54 11.77 -4.56 5.11
C CYS A 54 12.99 -5.48 4.97
N CYS A 55 12.78 -6.75 4.63
CA CYS A 55 13.86 -7.68 4.34
C CYS A 55 14.74 -7.18 3.19
N MET A 56 14.15 -6.79 2.06
CA MET A 56 14.89 -6.27 0.91
C MET A 56 15.70 -5.02 1.27
N LYS A 57 15.11 -4.08 2.02
CA LYS A 57 15.81 -2.91 2.54
C LYS A 57 17.05 -3.30 3.35
N GLN A 58 16.89 -4.22 4.30
CA GLN A 58 18.00 -4.67 5.15
C GLN A 58 19.09 -5.38 4.33
N PHE A 59 18.71 -6.21 3.36
CA PHE A 59 19.65 -6.85 2.45
C PHE A 59 20.47 -5.81 1.67
N PHE A 60 19.85 -4.80 1.07
CA PHE A 60 20.57 -3.74 0.35
C PHE A 60 21.49 -2.90 1.24
N LEU A 61 21.03 -2.51 2.44
CA LEU A 61 21.87 -1.77 3.38
C LEU A 61 23.06 -2.60 3.87
N HIS A 62 22.84 -3.88 4.18
CA HIS A 62 23.89 -4.80 4.58
C HIS A 62 24.91 -5.01 3.45
N PHE A 63 24.44 -5.17 2.22
CA PHE A 63 25.28 -5.27 1.04
C PHE A 63 26.20 -4.04 0.89
N VAL A 64 25.65 -2.83 0.97
CA VAL A 64 26.46 -1.60 0.86
C VAL A 64 27.52 -1.53 1.96
N SER A 65 27.14 -1.86 3.20
CA SER A 65 28.08 -1.89 4.33
C SER A 65 29.20 -2.92 4.14
N LYS A 66 28.84 -4.16 3.81
CA LYS A 66 29.79 -5.27 3.63
C LYS A 66 30.66 -5.08 2.39
N SER A 67 30.15 -4.46 1.34
CA SER A 67 30.91 -4.22 0.12
C SER A 67 32.06 -3.24 0.34
N LYS A 68 31.93 -2.29 1.27
CA LYS A 68 33.03 -1.40 1.65
C LYS A 68 34.25 -2.15 2.20
N SER A 69 34.05 -3.23 2.96
CA SER A 69 35.17 -4.05 3.46
C SER A 69 35.73 -4.99 2.39
N LEU A 70 34.92 -5.41 1.43
CA LEU A 70 35.36 -6.23 0.29
C LEU A 70 36.20 -5.44 -0.73
N ILE A 71 35.96 -4.13 -0.89
CA ILE A 71 36.81 -3.25 -1.70
C ILE A 71 38.27 -3.28 -1.23
N VAL A 72 38.50 -3.30 0.09
CA VAL A 72 39.85 -3.39 0.68
C VAL A 72 40.56 -4.68 0.26
N ARG A 73 39.80 -5.76 0.04
CA ARG A 73 40.31 -7.05 -0.41
C ARG A 73 40.39 -7.20 -1.94
N GLN A 74 40.06 -6.14 -2.70
CA GLN A 74 40.04 -6.11 -4.16
C GLN A 74 39.15 -7.18 -4.83
N ASP A 75 38.19 -7.75 -4.11
CA ASP A 75 37.29 -8.79 -4.62
C ASP A 75 36.04 -8.18 -5.28
N TYR A 76 36.28 -7.50 -6.40
CA TYR A 76 35.23 -6.80 -7.13
C TYR A 76 34.25 -7.73 -7.84
N GLN A 77 34.69 -8.94 -8.22
CA GLN A 77 33.84 -9.91 -8.90
C GLN A 77 32.75 -10.43 -7.95
N SER A 78 33.12 -10.80 -6.72
CA SER A 78 32.15 -11.22 -5.71
C SER A 78 31.11 -10.13 -5.41
N ILE A 79 31.51 -8.85 -5.34
CA ILE A 79 30.57 -7.74 -5.11
C ILE A 79 29.51 -7.67 -6.24
N LEU A 80 29.94 -7.82 -7.49
CA LEU A 80 29.05 -7.76 -8.65
C LEU A 80 28.13 -8.97 -8.74
N GLU A 81 28.62 -10.17 -8.42
CA GLU A 81 27.81 -11.39 -8.39
C GLU A 81 26.74 -11.33 -7.30
N ILE A 82 27.10 -10.90 -6.09
CA ILE A 82 26.15 -10.71 -4.99
C ILE A 82 25.08 -9.68 -5.37
N TYR A 83 25.48 -8.54 -5.94
CA TYR A 83 24.53 -7.52 -6.39
C TYR A 83 23.58 -8.05 -7.48
N LYS A 84 24.09 -8.82 -8.44
CA LYS A 84 23.28 -9.41 -9.51
C LYS A 84 22.22 -10.38 -8.96
N GLU A 85 22.59 -11.23 -8.02
CA GLU A 85 21.65 -12.14 -7.38
C GLU A 85 20.59 -11.39 -6.56
N MET A 86 20.99 -10.39 -5.77
CA MET A 86 20.05 -9.54 -5.04
C MET A 86 19.06 -8.84 -5.98
N ASN A 87 19.55 -8.38 -7.12
CA ASN A 87 18.74 -7.71 -8.12
C ASN A 87 17.71 -8.67 -8.75
N LYS A 88 18.14 -9.90 -9.03
CA LYS A 88 17.27 -10.97 -9.54
C LYS A 88 16.19 -11.34 -8.52
N THR A 89 16.54 -11.43 -7.23
CA THR A 89 15.56 -11.65 -6.15
C THR A 89 14.55 -10.50 -6.08
N MET A 90 15.00 -9.25 -6.19
CA MET A 90 14.10 -8.09 -6.18
C MET A 90 13.11 -8.13 -7.34
N ILE A 91 13.56 -8.43 -8.56
CA ILE A 91 12.69 -8.55 -9.74
C ILE A 91 11.69 -9.69 -9.57
N MET A 92 12.13 -10.84 -9.04
CA MET A 92 11.23 -11.97 -8.78
C MET A 92 10.14 -11.60 -7.77
N MET A 93 10.50 -10.89 -6.70
CA MET A 93 9.55 -10.43 -5.68
C MET A 93 8.58 -9.39 -6.24
N ASP A 94 9.08 -8.47 -7.07
CA ASP A 94 8.23 -7.48 -7.76
C ASP A 94 7.19 -8.22 -8.60
N ASN A 95 7.63 -9.07 -9.55
CA ASN A 95 6.74 -9.81 -10.45
C ASN A 95 5.68 -10.65 -9.71
N PHE A 96 6.05 -11.27 -8.58
CA PHE A 96 5.14 -12.09 -7.80
C PHE A 96 4.08 -11.26 -7.07
N LEU A 97 4.46 -10.13 -6.49
CA LEU A 97 3.59 -9.34 -5.62
C LEU A 97 2.91 -8.16 -6.32
N ASN A 98 3.32 -7.84 -7.55
CA ASN A 98 2.90 -6.66 -8.27
C ASN A 98 1.37 -6.49 -8.35
N LEU A 99 0.71 -7.50 -8.91
CA LEU A 99 -0.73 -7.50 -9.12
C LEU A 99 -1.51 -7.58 -7.80
N PRO A 100 -1.18 -8.49 -6.84
CA PRO A 100 -1.87 -8.53 -5.57
C PRO A 100 -1.78 -7.22 -4.76
N ILE A 101 -0.62 -6.55 -4.78
CA ILE A 101 -0.45 -5.26 -4.08
C ILE A 101 -1.24 -4.17 -4.79
N PHE A 102 -1.24 -4.13 -6.12
CA PHE A 102 -2.02 -3.16 -6.88
C PHE A 102 -3.52 -3.25 -6.50
N ILE A 103 -4.09 -4.46 -6.52
CA ILE A 103 -5.47 -4.70 -6.12
C ILE A 103 -5.70 -4.28 -4.66
N SER A 104 -4.76 -4.62 -3.77
CA SER A 104 -4.83 -4.23 -2.36
C SER A 104 -4.85 -2.71 -2.17
N VAL A 105 -3.98 -1.97 -2.85
CA VAL A 105 -3.92 -0.49 -2.76
C VAL A 105 -5.20 0.14 -3.29
N VAL A 106 -5.73 -0.34 -4.43
CA VAL A 106 -7.01 0.15 -4.96
C VAL A 106 -8.15 -0.09 -3.98
N ASN A 107 -8.19 -1.28 -3.35
CA ASN A 107 -9.20 -1.61 -2.36
C ASN A 107 -9.07 -0.73 -1.09
N ILE A 108 -7.85 -0.49 -0.61
CA ILE A 108 -7.57 0.38 0.52
C ILE A 108 -8.04 1.82 0.22
N LEU A 109 -7.70 2.35 -0.96
CA LEU A 109 -8.12 3.71 -1.36
C LEU A 109 -9.64 3.82 -1.49
N THR A 110 -10.29 2.83 -2.11
CA THR A 110 -11.76 2.80 -2.25
C THR A 110 -12.44 2.77 -0.88
N SER A 111 -11.91 1.96 0.04
CA SER A 111 -12.41 1.88 1.41
C SER A 111 -12.21 3.20 2.16
N LEU A 112 -11.04 3.84 2.05
CA LEU A 112 -10.78 5.15 2.65
C LEU A 112 -11.80 6.21 2.22
N PHE A 113 -12.11 6.26 0.93
CA PHE A 113 -13.13 7.18 0.43
C PHE A 113 -14.52 6.85 0.96
N TRP A 114 -14.90 5.57 0.97
CA TRP A 114 -16.19 5.12 1.47
C TRP A 114 -16.41 5.41 2.96
N TYR A 115 -15.42 5.07 3.79
CA TYR A 115 -15.44 5.34 5.23
C TYR A 115 -15.39 6.84 5.53
N GLY A 116 -14.57 7.60 4.79
CA GLY A 116 -14.50 9.05 4.92
C GLY A 116 -15.82 9.74 4.58
N TYR A 117 -16.48 9.32 3.50
CA TYR A 117 -17.81 9.80 3.13
C TYR A 117 -18.86 9.48 4.20
N SER A 118 -18.88 8.23 4.65
CA SER A 118 -19.86 7.75 5.64
C SER A 118 -19.65 8.39 7.02
N PHE A 119 -18.41 8.75 7.35
CA PHE A 119 -18.08 9.54 8.55
C PHE A 119 -18.56 10.99 8.43
N ALA A 120 -18.41 11.62 7.27
CA ALA A 120 -18.85 13.00 7.03
C ALA A 120 -20.39 13.14 6.93
N PHE A 121 -21.05 12.13 6.37
CA PHE A 121 -22.49 12.07 6.17
C PHE A 121 -23.07 10.80 6.79
N PRO A 122 -23.10 10.71 8.14
CA PRO A 122 -23.60 9.53 8.79
C PRO A 122 -25.11 9.39 8.52
N PRO A 123 -25.59 8.22 8.05
CA PRO A 123 -27.00 8.02 7.74
C PRO A 123 -27.90 8.07 8.99
N ASN A 124 -27.32 7.81 10.17
CA ASN A 124 -27.96 7.95 11.47
C ASN A 124 -27.05 8.78 12.39
N ALA A 125 -27.62 9.72 13.15
CA ALA A 125 -26.87 10.62 14.02
C ALA A 125 -26.47 9.98 15.37
N ASP A 126 -26.12 8.69 15.38
CA ASP A 126 -25.68 7.99 16.58
C ASP A 126 -24.15 8.03 16.71
N ASN A 127 -23.68 8.44 17.89
CA ASN A 127 -22.24 8.59 18.19
C ASN A 127 -21.45 7.28 17.97
N VAL A 128 -22.10 6.13 18.15
CA VAL A 128 -21.48 4.80 17.99
C VAL A 128 -21.13 4.53 16.53
N THR A 129 -22.05 4.80 15.60
CA THR A 129 -21.81 4.67 14.16
C THR A 129 -20.73 5.63 13.67
N GLY A 130 -20.68 6.86 14.20
CA GLY A 130 -19.60 7.81 13.91
C GLY A 130 -18.21 7.29 14.32
N ILE A 131 -18.09 6.73 15.54
CA ILE A 131 -16.85 6.13 16.04
C ILE A 131 -16.44 4.93 15.17
N PHE A 132 -17.39 4.10 14.76
CA PHE A 132 -17.14 2.96 13.88
C PHE A 132 -16.53 3.40 12.54
N PHE A 133 -17.11 4.41 11.89
CA PHE A 133 -16.57 4.91 10.62
C PHE A 133 -15.21 5.58 10.78
N ALA A 134 -15.00 6.33 11.86
CA ALA A 134 -13.72 6.95 12.17
C ALA A 134 -12.60 5.91 12.37
N MET A 135 -12.88 4.84 13.13
CA MET A 135 -11.95 3.73 13.34
C MET A 135 -11.65 2.99 12.03
N GLY A 136 -12.67 2.75 11.20
CA GLY A 136 -12.49 2.17 9.87
C GLY A 136 -11.58 3.03 8.98
N PHE A 137 -11.83 4.34 8.91
CA PHE A 137 -10.98 5.28 8.18
C PHE A 137 -9.53 5.23 8.66
N LEU A 138 -9.31 5.30 9.98
CA LEU A 138 -7.97 5.24 10.57
C LEU A 138 -7.26 3.93 10.23
N GLN A 139 -7.96 2.79 10.33
CA GLN A 139 -7.42 1.47 10.03
C GLN A 139 -6.92 1.38 8.59
N TYR A 140 -7.75 1.78 7.61
CA TYR A 140 -7.34 1.74 6.20
C TYR A 140 -6.24 2.75 5.87
N PHE A 141 -6.21 3.89 6.57
CA PHE A 141 -5.13 4.85 6.43
C PHE A 141 -3.80 4.25 6.88
N VAL A 142 -3.79 3.57 8.04
CA VAL A 142 -2.61 2.85 8.53
C VAL A 142 -2.19 1.74 7.56
N LEU A 143 -3.13 0.97 7.01
CA LEU A 143 -2.84 -0.07 6.01
C LEU A 143 -2.19 0.53 4.75
N LEU A 144 -2.67 1.68 4.26
CA LEU A 144 -2.07 2.38 3.13
C LEU A 144 -0.60 2.75 3.42
N LEU A 145 -0.33 3.28 4.60
CA LEU A 145 1.03 3.67 5.01
C LEU A 145 1.96 2.45 5.16
N ILE A 146 1.49 1.36 5.77
CA ILE A 146 2.23 0.11 5.93
C ILE A 146 2.57 -0.52 4.57
N THR A 147 1.74 -0.35 3.54
CA THR A 147 2.06 -0.82 2.20
C THR A 147 3.08 0.09 1.50
N LEU A 148 2.89 1.42 1.54
CA LEU A 148 3.69 2.35 0.74
C LEU A 148 5.05 2.68 1.35
N ILE A 149 5.15 2.90 2.67
CA ILE A 149 6.39 3.37 3.32
C ILE A 149 7.54 2.34 3.20
N PRO A 150 7.33 1.04 3.48
CA PRO A 150 8.38 0.04 3.35
C PRO A 150 8.85 -0.11 1.90
N ALA A 151 7.92 -0.07 0.94
CA ALA A 151 8.24 -0.16 -0.48
C ALA A 151 9.10 1.02 -0.96
N VAL A 152 8.74 2.26 -0.58
CA VAL A 152 9.57 3.45 -0.84
C VAL A 152 10.96 3.30 -0.21
N SER A 153 11.03 2.78 1.01
CA SER A 153 12.30 2.60 1.73
C SER A 153 13.18 1.53 1.09
N ALA A 154 12.61 0.41 0.65
CA ALA A 154 13.30 -0.65 -0.06
C ALA A 154 13.85 -0.15 -1.41
N ASN A 155 13.04 0.62 -2.15
CA ASN A 155 13.45 1.25 -3.41
C ASN A 155 14.60 2.25 -3.25
N GLN A 156 14.63 3.00 -2.14
CA GLN A 156 15.76 3.89 -1.83
C GLN A 156 17.03 3.11 -1.50
N ALA A 157 16.91 2.02 -0.73
CA ALA A 157 18.07 1.17 -0.42
C ALA A 157 18.62 0.48 -1.68
N ALA A 158 17.75 0.03 -2.59
CA ALA A 158 18.14 -0.52 -3.88
C ALA A 158 18.86 0.52 -4.75
N GLU A 159 18.36 1.75 -4.83
CA GLU A 159 19.03 2.83 -5.58
C GLU A 159 20.39 3.17 -4.97
N MET A 160 20.52 3.22 -3.65
CA MET A 160 21.82 3.43 -2.99
C MET A 160 22.82 2.31 -3.28
N ALA A 161 22.37 1.04 -3.27
CA ALA A 161 23.21 -0.09 -3.63
C ALA A 161 23.66 -0.04 -5.10
N ARG A 162 22.76 0.38 -5.99
CA ARG A 162 23.04 0.61 -7.41
C ARG A 162 24.07 1.73 -7.60
N GLU A 163 23.88 2.89 -6.97
CA GLU A 163 24.82 4.02 -7.04
C GLU A 163 26.21 3.61 -6.52
N PHE A 164 26.26 2.84 -5.43
CA PHE A 164 27.48 2.26 -4.93
C PHE A 164 28.16 1.37 -5.99
N VAL A 165 27.42 0.44 -6.62
CA VAL A 165 27.97 -0.43 -7.67
C VAL A 165 28.43 0.34 -8.90
N LEU A 166 27.69 1.38 -9.30
CA LEU A 166 28.07 2.26 -10.41
C LEU A 166 29.30 3.12 -10.11
N SER A 167 29.61 3.35 -8.82
CA SER A 167 30.84 4.03 -8.40
C SER A 167 32.08 3.11 -8.40
N LEU A 168 31.91 1.78 -8.31
CA LEU A 168 33.01 0.81 -8.35
C LEU A 168 33.95 0.98 -9.56
N PRO A 169 33.47 1.21 -10.81
CA PRO A 169 34.29 1.56 -11.98
C PRO A 169 35.40 2.59 -11.75
N VAL A 170 35.21 3.54 -10.83
CA VAL A 170 36.21 4.55 -10.48
C VAL A 170 37.41 3.95 -9.75
N TRP A 171 37.18 2.87 -8.99
CA TRP A 171 38.16 2.22 -8.12
C TRP A 171 38.94 1.08 -8.81
N PHE A 172 38.52 0.62 -9.99
CA PHE A 172 39.28 -0.41 -10.71
C PHE A 172 40.59 0.14 -11.29
N PRO A 173 41.69 -0.63 -11.23
CA PRO A 173 42.93 -0.35 -11.94
C PRO A 173 42.68 -0.10 -13.44
N LYS A 174 43.48 0.80 -14.06
CA LYS A 174 43.35 1.20 -15.49
C LYS A 174 43.32 0.02 -16.48
N GLN A 175 43.81 -1.15 -16.09
CA GLN A 175 43.86 -2.35 -16.93
C GLN A 175 42.51 -3.08 -17.06
N CYS A 176 41.50 -2.75 -16.24
CA CYS A 176 40.18 -3.42 -16.24
C CYS A 176 39.10 -2.66 -17.02
N ASN A 177 39.42 -2.09 -18.19
CA ASN A 177 38.46 -1.33 -19.00
C ASN A 177 37.24 -2.17 -19.44
N MET A 178 37.44 -3.47 -19.72
CA MET A 178 36.36 -4.39 -20.07
C MET A 178 35.33 -4.56 -18.94
N ILE A 179 35.79 -4.61 -17.69
CA ILE A 179 34.94 -4.74 -16.51
C ILE A 179 34.17 -3.44 -16.26
N LYS A 180 34.81 -2.26 -16.44
CA LYS A 180 34.12 -0.96 -16.34
C LYS A 180 32.96 -0.84 -17.32
N VAL A 181 33.18 -1.25 -18.58
CA VAL A 181 32.14 -1.23 -19.62
C VAL A 181 31.04 -2.24 -19.32
N HIS A 182 31.40 -3.46 -18.91
CA HIS A 182 30.43 -4.51 -18.58
C HIS A 182 29.54 -4.11 -17.39
N VAL A 183 30.13 -3.55 -16.33
CA VAL A 183 29.40 -3.07 -15.16
C VAL A 183 28.43 -1.97 -15.54
N ARG A 184 28.91 -0.97 -16.30
CA ARG A 184 28.07 0.14 -16.74
C ARG A 184 26.93 -0.32 -17.64
N ARG A 185 27.14 -1.32 -18.50
CA ARG A 185 26.12 -1.83 -19.44
C ARG A 185 25.08 -2.72 -18.75
N ASN A 186 25.51 -3.61 -17.86
CA ASN A 186 24.62 -4.61 -17.24
C ASN A 186 23.90 -4.10 -15.98
N PHE A 187 24.47 -3.14 -15.25
CA PHE A 187 23.88 -2.63 -14.01
C PHE A 187 23.24 -1.25 -14.16
N MET A 188 23.15 -0.73 -15.40
CA MET A 188 22.40 0.49 -15.69
C MET A 188 20.88 0.30 -15.64
N HIS A 189 20.38 -0.93 -15.72
CA HIS A 189 18.94 -1.21 -15.63
C HIS A 189 18.43 -0.85 -14.22
N LYS A 190 17.48 0.09 -14.15
CA LYS A 190 16.85 0.50 -12.90
C LYS A 190 15.93 -0.63 -12.44
N THR A 191 16.23 -1.20 -11.29
CA THR A 191 15.34 -2.12 -10.60
C THR A 191 14.74 -1.41 -9.41
N SER A 192 13.43 -1.51 -9.32
CA SER A 192 12.63 -0.86 -8.30
C SER A 192 11.35 -1.64 -8.19
N LEU A 193 10.83 -1.79 -6.97
CA LEU A 193 9.49 -2.29 -6.74
C LEU A 193 8.51 -1.33 -7.41
N THR A 194 7.65 -1.89 -8.25
CA THR A 194 6.64 -1.17 -9.00
C THR A 194 5.24 -1.59 -8.56
N LEU A 195 4.28 -0.68 -8.74
CA LEU A 195 2.86 -1.02 -8.79
C LEU A 195 2.48 -1.14 -10.27
N LEU A 196 2.06 -2.34 -10.64
CA LEU A 196 1.67 -2.84 -11.95
C LEU A 196 2.61 -2.43 -13.11
N GLU A 197 3.94 -2.36 -12.91
CA GLU A 197 4.94 -1.86 -13.90
C GLU A 197 4.72 -0.40 -14.37
N ILE A 198 3.57 0.21 -14.06
CA ILE A 198 3.15 1.55 -14.49
C ILE A 198 3.63 2.61 -13.50
N TYR A 199 3.71 2.29 -12.20
CA TYR A 199 4.13 3.25 -11.16
C TYR A 199 5.30 2.72 -10.34
N ARG A 200 6.45 3.38 -10.44
CA ARG A 200 7.54 3.16 -9.47
C ARG A 200 7.10 3.67 -8.10
N ILE A 201 7.17 2.81 -7.09
CA ILE A 201 6.77 3.18 -5.72
C ILE A 201 7.82 4.13 -5.14
N ASN A 202 7.54 5.44 -5.24
CA ASN A 202 8.41 6.52 -4.84
C ASN A 202 7.69 7.46 -3.87
N LYS A 203 8.44 8.36 -3.24
CA LYS A 203 7.90 9.44 -2.39
C LYS A 203 6.78 10.23 -3.08
N SER A 204 6.85 10.41 -4.41
CA SER A 204 5.83 11.10 -5.21
C SER A 204 4.47 10.39 -5.16
N LEU A 205 4.44 9.06 -5.25
CA LEU A 205 3.20 8.29 -5.19
C LEU A 205 2.54 8.42 -3.81
N LEU A 206 3.35 8.36 -2.73
CA LEU A 206 2.88 8.58 -1.38
C LEU A 206 2.28 9.99 -1.20
N ILE A 207 2.99 11.02 -1.67
CA ILE A 207 2.51 12.41 -1.63
C ILE A 207 1.23 12.57 -2.44
N SER A 208 1.15 11.96 -3.62
CA SER A 208 -0.05 12.01 -4.46
C SER A 208 -1.26 11.34 -3.80
N ALA A 209 -1.07 10.20 -3.13
CA ALA A 209 -2.13 9.50 -2.43
C ALA A 209 -2.64 10.28 -1.21
N ILE A 210 -1.74 10.96 -0.49
CA ILE A 210 -2.12 11.86 0.62
C ILE A 210 -2.85 13.09 0.06
N GLY A 211 -2.32 13.68 -1.01
CA GLY A 211 -2.91 14.85 -1.66
C GLY A 211 -4.31 14.60 -2.21
N SER A 212 -4.56 13.42 -2.77
CA SER A 212 -5.91 13.03 -3.22
C SER A 212 -6.88 12.86 -2.05
N LEU A 213 -6.43 12.31 -0.92
CA LEU A 213 -7.23 12.20 0.30
C LEU A 213 -7.64 13.57 0.85
N ILE A 214 -6.70 14.53 0.89
CA ILE A 214 -6.96 15.91 1.33
C ILE A 214 -7.92 16.60 0.36
N SER A 215 -7.67 16.49 -0.95
CA SER A 215 -8.52 17.10 -1.98
C SER A 215 -9.95 16.57 -1.92
N TYR A 216 -10.10 15.26 -1.70
CA TYR A 216 -11.40 14.64 -1.48
C TYR A 216 -12.08 15.15 -0.22
N GLY A 217 -11.35 15.26 0.90
CA GLY A 217 -11.88 15.84 2.14
C GLY A 217 -12.39 17.27 1.98
N ILE A 218 -11.69 18.11 1.21
CA ILE A 218 -12.14 19.47 0.87
C ILE A 218 -13.43 19.43 0.03
N LEU A 219 -13.50 18.55 -0.97
CA LEU A 219 -14.68 18.41 -1.83
C LEU A 219 -15.92 17.96 -1.02
N VAL A 220 -15.74 16.96 -0.16
CA VAL A 220 -16.79 16.45 0.73
C VAL A 220 -17.24 17.52 1.72
N GLY A 221 -16.30 18.23 2.35
CA GLY A 221 -16.62 19.31 3.29
C GLY A 221 -17.36 20.48 2.63
N THR A 222 -17.01 20.84 1.39
CA THR A 222 -17.70 21.89 0.65
C THR A 222 -19.11 21.47 0.22
N LEU A 223 -19.30 20.23 -0.23
CA LEU A 223 -20.63 19.69 -0.55
C LEU A 223 -21.55 19.65 0.67
N GLY A 224 -21.03 19.26 1.84
CA GLY A 224 -21.82 19.21 3.07
C GLY A 224 -22.34 20.59 3.51
N ARG A 225 -21.56 21.65 3.28
CA ARG A 225 -21.98 23.02 3.56
C ARG A 225 -23.16 23.46 2.67
N VAL A 226 -23.14 23.12 1.39
CA VAL A 226 -24.23 23.45 0.45
C VAL A 226 -25.52 22.71 0.82
N GLN A 227 -25.40 21.44 1.22
CA GLN A 227 -26.56 20.63 1.60
C GLN A 227 -27.23 21.13 2.89
N ASN A 228 -26.46 21.66 3.84
CA ASN A 228 -27.01 22.23 5.07
C ASN A 228 -27.75 23.56 4.83
N ILE A 229 -27.22 24.41 3.93
CA ILE A 229 -27.86 25.67 3.54
C ILE A 229 -29.22 25.43 2.87
N ASN A 230 -29.33 24.38 2.04
CA ASN A 230 -30.59 24.05 1.35
C ASN A 230 -31.65 23.41 2.25
N ASN A 231 -31.30 22.94 3.45
CA ASN A 231 -32.24 22.38 4.43
C ASN A 231 -32.76 23.45 5.43
N GLU A 232 -32.24 24.68 5.37
CA GLU A 232 -32.69 25.83 6.19
C GLU A 232 -33.68 26.76 5.45
N PHE A 233 -34.09 26.41 4.22
CA PHE A 233 -35.14 27.07 3.44
C PHE A 233 -36.34 26.12 3.22
#